data_AF-A0A150R4F8-F1
#
_entry.id   AF-A0A150R4F8-F1
#
_cell.length_a   1.000
_cell.length_b   1.000
_cell.length_c   1.000
_cell.angle_alpha   90.00
_cell.angle_beta   90.00
_cell.angle_gamma   90.00
#
_symmetry.space_group_name_H-M   'P 1'
#
loop_
_entity.id
_entity.type
_entity.pdbx_description
1 polymer ?
#
loop_
_entity_poly.entity_id
_entity_poly.type
_entity_poly.pdbx_seq_one_letter_code
_entity_poly.pdbx_strand_id
1 'polypeptide(L)'
;MNVRKLFLIFLVGTACAGAACGDDGAEPAPSACFDYSKFDGATPEVSFTTDVLPVFQRSCSFSSTCHGAEAGSAGFAYLGPGLSEQATPAQVDAIVAQNVGVASRSPSGMPRITAGDPANSFLMHKLDGTLSCGDLECAPDGCGAPMPYGGEPLPAAERDAIRRWIQQGAKVN
;
A
#
# COMPACT_ATOMS: atom_id res chain seq x y z
N MET A 1 -7.17 -19.27 -66.24
CA MET A 1 -8.53 -19.45 -66.81
C MET A 1 -9.52 -19.39 -65.64
N ASN A 2 -10.17 -18.24 -65.41
CA ASN A 2 -11.56 -17.93 -65.82
C ASN A 2 -12.52 -19.08 -65.43
N VAL A 3 -13.58 -18.87 -64.65
CA VAL A 3 -14.74 -18.03 -65.03
C VAL A 3 -15.55 -17.59 -63.81
N ARG A 4 -15.92 -16.31 -63.81
CA ARG A 4 -16.99 -15.66 -63.04
C ARG A 4 -18.34 -16.39 -63.18
N LYS A 5 -19.11 -16.52 -62.10
CA LYS A 5 -20.59 -16.49 -62.22
C LYS A 5 -21.22 -15.70 -61.07
N LEU A 6 -22.09 -14.81 -61.53
CA LEU A 6 -22.82 -13.74 -60.88
C LEU A 6 -24.26 -14.22 -60.68
N PHE A 7 -24.82 -14.12 -59.46
CA PHE A 7 -26.27 -14.09 -59.19
C PHE A 7 -26.48 -13.39 -57.83
N LEU A 8 -26.86 -12.11 -57.78
CA LEU A 8 -28.22 -11.52 -57.83
C LEU A 8 -29.14 -11.87 -56.64
N ILE A 9 -29.05 -11.00 -55.62
CA ILE A 9 -30.10 -10.30 -54.84
C ILE A 9 -31.22 -11.11 -54.18
N PHE A 10 -31.34 -10.98 -52.85
CA PHE A 10 -32.62 -10.64 -52.21
C PHE A 10 -32.40 -9.70 -51.01
N LEU A 11 -33.09 -8.56 -51.05
CA LEU A 11 -33.22 -7.59 -49.97
C LEU A 11 -34.02 -8.18 -48.81
N VAL A 12 -33.54 -7.98 -47.58
CA VAL A 12 -34.41 -7.70 -46.42
C VAL A 12 -33.76 -6.56 -45.66
N GLY A 13 -34.44 -5.42 -45.66
CA GLY A 13 -34.09 -4.28 -44.82
C GLY A 13 -34.44 -4.56 -43.37
N THR A 14 -33.54 -4.22 -42.47
CA THR A 14 -33.89 -3.94 -41.08
C THR A 14 -33.02 -2.79 -40.62
N ALA A 15 -33.63 -1.60 -40.60
CA ALA A 15 -33.06 -0.44 -39.95
C ALA A 15 -33.23 -0.62 -38.44
N CYS A 16 -32.13 -0.89 -37.74
CA CYS A 16 -32.05 -0.67 -36.30
C CYS A 16 -31.18 0.57 -36.07
N ALA A 17 -31.85 1.68 -35.77
CA ALA A 17 -31.22 2.78 -35.07
C ALA A 17 -30.87 2.28 -33.66
N GLY A 18 -29.59 1.93 -33.47
CA GLY A 18 -29.00 1.66 -32.16
C GLY A 18 -28.01 2.77 -31.88
N ALA A 19 -28.26 3.52 -30.81
CA ALA A 19 -27.34 4.51 -30.28
C ALA A 19 -25.96 3.88 -30.08
N ALA A 20 -24.92 4.62 -30.47
CA ALA A 20 -23.56 4.34 -30.09
C ALA A 20 -23.44 4.40 -28.57
N CYS A 21 -23.28 3.24 -27.94
CA CYS A 21 -22.74 3.12 -26.60
C CYS A 21 -21.38 2.44 -26.78
N GLY A 22 -20.32 3.25 -26.88
CA GLY A 22 -18.98 2.75 -26.60
C GLY A 22 -18.95 2.41 -25.11
N ASP A 23 -19.16 1.15 -24.78
CA ASP A 23 -18.71 0.59 -23.51
C ASP A 23 -17.28 0.14 -23.79
N ASP A 24 -16.34 1.08 -23.68
CA ASP A 24 -14.95 0.71 -23.40
C ASP A 24 -15.02 0.04 -22.04
N GLY A 25 -15.16 -1.28 -22.05
CA GLY A 25 -15.11 -2.10 -20.85
C GLY A 25 -13.81 -1.77 -20.16
N ALA A 26 -13.89 -0.90 -19.16
CA ALA A 26 -12.83 -0.73 -18.21
C ALA A 26 -12.61 -2.12 -17.63
N GLU A 27 -11.49 -2.74 -18.00
CA GLU A 27 -11.00 -3.87 -17.23
C GLU A 27 -11.10 -3.46 -15.76
N PRO A 28 -11.70 -4.29 -14.90
CA PRO A 28 -11.88 -3.92 -13.51
C PRO A 28 -10.50 -3.55 -12.99
N ALA A 29 -10.28 -2.25 -12.76
CA ALA A 29 -9.06 -1.78 -12.13
C ALA A 29 -8.91 -2.64 -10.88
N PRO A 30 -7.75 -3.29 -10.66
CA PRO A 30 -7.54 -4.11 -9.48
C PRO A 30 -8.02 -3.28 -8.31
N SER A 31 -9.03 -3.78 -7.60
CA SER A 31 -9.81 -2.95 -6.68
C SER A 31 -8.84 -2.29 -5.73
N ALA A 32 -8.55 -1.00 -5.94
CA ALA A 32 -7.56 -0.31 -5.17
C ALA A 32 -8.03 -0.40 -3.72
N CYS A 33 -7.29 -1.13 -2.89
CA CYS A 33 -7.76 -1.48 -1.56
C CYS A 33 -7.94 -0.23 -0.67
N PHE A 34 -7.28 0.85 -1.06
CA PHE A 34 -7.48 2.21 -0.57
C PHE A 34 -7.46 3.16 -1.77
N ASP A 35 -8.41 4.09 -1.83
CA ASP A 35 -8.50 5.08 -2.91
C ASP A 35 -7.63 6.31 -2.59
N TYR A 36 -6.34 6.22 -2.95
CA TYR A 36 -5.37 7.29 -2.76
C TYR A 36 -5.71 8.57 -3.53
N SER A 37 -6.53 8.50 -4.58
CA SER A 37 -6.95 9.70 -5.34
C SER A 37 -7.87 10.63 -4.54
N LYS A 38 -8.52 10.09 -3.50
CA LYS A 38 -9.40 10.84 -2.59
C LYS A 38 -8.74 11.24 -1.28
N PHE A 39 -7.48 10.86 -1.07
CA PHE A 39 -6.75 11.15 0.15
C PHE A 39 -5.85 12.37 -0.03
N ASP A 40 -6.07 13.40 0.79
CA ASP A 40 -5.11 14.50 0.88
C ASP A 40 -3.92 14.06 1.75
N GLY A 41 -2.88 13.57 1.07
CA GLY A 41 -1.62 13.22 1.72
C GLY A 41 -0.67 14.41 1.94
N ALA A 42 -0.94 15.56 1.32
CA ALA A 42 -0.10 16.75 1.42
C ALA A 42 -0.45 17.59 2.66
N THR A 43 -1.68 17.51 3.17
CA THR A 43 -2.10 18.26 4.35
C THR A 43 -2.86 17.43 5.40
N PRO A 44 -2.71 17.76 6.70
CA PRO A 44 -1.67 18.63 7.27
C PRO A 44 -0.27 18.03 7.13
N GLU A 45 0.76 18.87 7.30
CA GLU A 45 2.12 18.37 7.52
C GLU A 45 2.13 17.54 8.81
N VAL A 46 2.82 16.41 8.76
CA VAL A 46 3.01 15.53 9.93
C VAL A 46 4.50 15.44 10.25
N SER A 47 4.85 15.38 11.54
CA SER A 47 6.21 15.08 11.97
C SER A 47 6.35 13.60 12.29
N PHE A 48 7.44 13.00 11.82
CA PHE A 48 7.76 11.62 12.18
C PHE A 48 7.82 11.43 13.70
N THR A 49 8.46 12.35 14.43
CA THR A 49 8.74 12.16 15.86
C THR A 49 7.52 12.39 16.76
N THR A 50 6.58 13.26 16.35
CA THR A 50 5.41 13.59 17.18
C THR A 50 4.16 12.82 16.77
N ASP A 51 4.00 12.49 15.49
CA ASP A 51 2.73 11.96 14.97
C ASP A 51 2.81 10.47 14.60
N VAL A 52 3.97 10.00 14.13
CA VAL A 52 4.13 8.63 13.64
C VAL A 52 4.82 7.74 14.65
N LEU A 53 5.96 8.17 15.18
CA LEU A 53 6.76 7.38 16.10
C LEU A 53 5.95 6.94 17.34
N PRO A 54 5.13 7.79 17.99
CA PRO A 54 4.32 7.33 19.12
C PRO A 54 3.30 6.23 18.76
N VAL A 55 2.82 6.20 17.52
CA VAL A 55 1.97 5.11 17.01
C VAL A 55 2.78 3.83 16.87
N PHE A 56 3.96 3.91 16.26
CA PHE A 56 4.86 2.76 16.15
C PHE A 56 5.24 2.19 17.52
N GLN A 57 5.63 3.04 18.47
CA GLN A 57 6.03 2.62 19.82
C GLN A 57 4.92 1.94 20.62
N ARG A 58 3.68 2.43 20.48
CA ARG A 58 2.51 1.90 21.19
C ARG A 58 2.01 0.59 20.58
N SER A 59 1.98 0.51 19.24
CA SER A 59 1.20 -0.52 18.55
C SER A 59 2.05 -1.55 17.81
N CYS A 60 3.30 -1.21 17.50
CA CYS A 60 4.14 -2.02 16.62
C CYS A 60 5.45 -2.45 17.27
N SER A 61 6.12 -1.55 18.02
CA SER A 61 7.47 -1.73 18.56
C SER A 61 7.54 -1.93 20.08
N PHE A 62 6.41 -2.26 20.70
CA PHE A 62 6.25 -2.37 22.16
C PHE A 62 7.07 -3.50 22.81
N SER A 63 7.69 -4.39 22.03
CA SER A 63 8.56 -5.47 22.52
C SER A 63 9.63 -5.81 21.49
N SER A 64 10.73 -6.46 21.90
CA SER A 64 11.76 -6.92 20.95
C SER A 64 11.25 -7.96 19.93
N THR A 65 10.16 -8.66 20.24
CA THR A 65 9.48 -9.61 19.36
C THR A 65 8.50 -8.97 18.39
N CYS A 66 8.02 -7.76 18.70
CA CYS A 66 7.16 -6.97 17.85
C CYS A 66 7.92 -5.69 17.54
N HIS A 67 8.74 -5.68 16.48
CA HIS A 67 9.47 -4.53 15.90
C HIS A 67 10.31 -3.61 16.82
N GLY A 68 10.50 -3.95 18.10
CA GLY A 68 11.29 -3.15 19.05
C GLY A 68 12.80 -3.46 19.09
N ALA A 69 13.26 -4.47 18.35
CA ALA A 69 14.67 -4.85 18.31
C ALA A 69 15.43 -4.01 17.25
N GLU A 70 16.40 -3.20 17.69
CA GLU A 70 17.18 -2.29 16.81
C GLU A 70 17.90 -2.99 15.67
N ALA A 71 18.45 -4.17 15.90
CA ALA A 71 19.11 -4.97 14.86
C ALA A 71 18.11 -5.69 13.94
N GLY A 72 16.80 -5.52 14.17
CA GLY A 72 15.75 -6.37 13.63
C GLY A 72 15.90 -7.79 14.17
N SER A 73 14.96 -8.28 14.98
CA SER A 73 14.98 -9.70 15.34
C SER A 73 14.93 -10.53 14.04
N ALA A 74 15.98 -11.29 13.73
CA ALA A 74 16.06 -12.12 12.52
C ALA A 74 15.59 -11.45 11.19
N GLY A 75 15.95 -10.19 10.96
CA GLY A 75 15.60 -9.45 9.73
C GLY A 75 14.18 -8.87 9.68
N PHE A 76 13.45 -8.86 10.79
CA PHE A 76 12.22 -8.07 10.93
C PHE A 76 12.53 -6.56 10.97
N ALA A 77 11.56 -5.73 10.56
CA ALA A 77 11.67 -4.28 10.59
C ALA A 77 11.87 -3.76 12.03
N TYR A 78 12.76 -2.80 12.23
CA TYR A 78 12.84 -2.02 13.46
C TYR A 78 11.96 -0.76 13.33
N LEU A 79 11.02 -0.55 14.25
CA LEU A 79 10.09 0.59 14.22
C LEU A 79 10.23 1.53 15.43
N GLY A 80 11.25 1.32 16.26
CA GLY A 80 11.59 2.18 17.40
C GLY A 80 11.70 1.40 18.71
N PRO A 81 12.20 2.00 19.79
CA PRO A 81 12.15 1.37 21.10
C PRO A 81 10.70 1.32 21.60
N GLY A 82 10.42 0.57 22.67
CA GLY A 82 9.08 0.50 23.25
C GLY A 82 8.59 1.86 23.78
N LEU A 83 7.28 2.03 23.96
CA LEU A 83 6.67 3.29 24.41
C LEU A 83 7.22 3.83 25.75
N SER A 84 7.76 2.95 26.62
CA SER A 84 8.38 3.35 27.88
C SER A 84 9.75 4.03 27.72
N GLU A 85 10.29 4.05 26.51
CA GLU A 85 11.62 4.55 26.19
C GLU A 85 11.54 5.72 25.22
N GLN A 86 12.25 6.80 25.53
CA GLN A 86 12.43 7.90 24.61
C GLN A 86 13.41 7.47 23.52
N ALA A 87 12.96 7.48 22.26
CA ALA A 87 13.85 7.22 21.14
C ALA A 87 14.96 8.29 21.07
N THR A 88 16.20 7.83 21.00
CA THR A 88 17.37 8.66 20.74
C THR A 88 17.40 9.10 19.27
N PRO A 89 18.10 10.20 18.92
CA PRO A 89 18.26 10.60 17.53
C PRO A 89 18.82 9.48 16.63
N ALA A 90 19.80 8.72 17.13
CA ALA A 90 20.39 7.59 16.40
C ALA A 90 19.36 6.47 16.13
N GLN A 91 18.47 6.19 17.09
CA GLN A 91 17.39 5.23 16.88
C GLN A 91 16.37 5.75 15.87
N VAL A 92 16.01 7.04 15.93
CA VAL A 92 15.12 7.68 14.94
C VAL A 92 15.67 7.55 13.53
N ASP A 93 16.96 7.85 13.34
CA ASP A 93 17.64 7.68 12.06
C ASP A 93 17.68 6.21 11.61
N ALA A 94 17.90 5.29 12.55
CA ALA A 94 17.91 3.86 12.27
C ALA A 94 16.54 3.34 11.79
N ILE A 95 15.43 3.86 12.34
CA ILE A 95 14.08 3.48 11.88
C ILE A 95 13.91 3.84 10.41
N VAL A 96 14.26 5.06 10.00
CA VAL A 96 14.12 5.47 8.60
C VAL A 96 15.07 4.66 7.71
N ALA A 97 16.34 4.54 8.10
CA ALA A 97 17.36 3.83 7.33
C ALA A 97 17.04 2.34 7.09
N GLN A 98 16.35 1.69 8.03
CA GLN A 98 16.02 0.25 7.92
C GLN A 98 14.70 -0.04 7.22
N ASN A 99 13.90 0.99 6.89
CA ASN A 99 12.56 0.78 6.34
C ASN A 99 12.30 1.52 5.02
N VAL A 100 12.79 2.75 4.87
CA VAL A 100 12.52 3.56 3.67
C VAL A 100 13.42 3.09 2.53
N GLY A 101 12.80 2.68 1.42
CA GLY A 101 13.49 2.09 0.27
C GLY A 101 14.05 0.69 0.49
N VAL A 102 13.84 0.09 1.68
CA VAL A 102 14.34 -1.24 2.01
C VAL A 102 13.33 -2.30 1.56
N ALA A 103 13.81 -3.35 0.90
CA ALA A 103 12.98 -4.46 0.46
C ALA A 103 12.20 -5.10 1.62
N SER A 104 10.94 -5.43 1.37
CA SER A 104 10.14 -6.23 2.29
C SER A 104 10.70 -7.65 2.38
N ARG A 105 10.61 -8.26 3.57
CA ARG A 105 10.99 -9.68 3.74
C ARG A 105 9.97 -10.59 3.05
N SER A 106 8.68 -10.27 3.19
CA SER A 106 7.66 -10.87 2.33
C SER A 106 7.91 -10.42 0.90
N PRO A 107 7.80 -11.32 -0.09
CA PRO A 107 8.04 -10.98 -1.50
C PRO A 107 6.85 -10.18 -2.05
N SER A 108 6.67 -8.94 -1.60
CA SER A 108 5.48 -8.13 -1.90
C SER A 108 5.54 -7.41 -3.24
N GLY A 109 6.64 -7.50 -3.99
CA GLY A 109 6.89 -6.67 -5.17
C GLY A 109 7.19 -5.20 -4.87
N MET A 110 7.31 -4.81 -3.59
CA MET A 110 7.50 -3.42 -3.18
C MET A 110 8.33 -3.27 -1.88
N PRO A 111 8.98 -2.12 -1.65
CA PRO A 111 9.66 -1.82 -0.39
C PRO A 111 8.73 -1.84 0.83
N ARG A 112 9.32 -1.92 2.03
CA ARG A 112 8.60 -1.76 3.30
C ARG A 112 7.89 -0.42 3.33
N ILE A 113 8.62 0.63 2.95
CA ILE A 113 8.13 2.00 2.78
C ILE A 113 8.76 2.58 1.51
N THR A 114 7.94 3.11 0.61
CA THR A 114 8.37 3.88 -0.55
C THR A 114 8.10 5.35 -0.27
N ALA A 115 9.15 6.14 -0.10
CA ALA A 115 9.03 7.57 0.16
C ALA A 115 8.23 8.27 -0.96
N GLY A 116 7.24 9.07 -0.58
CA GLY A 116 6.35 9.77 -1.51
C GLY A 116 5.23 8.92 -2.10
N ASP A 117 5.20 7.61 -1.82
CA ASP A 117 4.24 6.68 -2.43
C ASP A 117 3.68 5.68 -1.41
N PRO A 118 2.62 6.07 -0.68
CA PRO A 118 1.96 5.17 0.27
C PRO A 118 1.22 4.01 -0.40
N ALA A 119 0.84 4.13 -1.68
CA ALA A 119 0.20 3.03 -2.41
C ALA A 119 1.20 1.90 -2.70
N ASN A 120 2.45 2.25 -3.01
CA ASN A 120 3.55 1.29 -3.22
C ASN A 120 4.39 1.04 -1.95
N SER A 121 3.77 1.14 -0.77
CA SER A 121 4.42 0.89 0.52
C SER A 121 3.79 -0.32 1.22
N PHE A 122 4.55 -1.40 1.40
CA PHE A 122 4.02 -2.64 1.98
C PHE A 122 3.47 -2.44 3.40
N LEU A 123 4.02 -1.49 4.15
CA LEU A 123 3.50 -1.10 5.46
C LEU A 123 2.01 -0.72 5.39
N MET A 124 1.56 0.01 4.36
CA MET A 124 0.15 0.40 4.27
C MET A 124 -0.75 -0.80 4.04
N HIS A 125 -0.29 -1.79 3.26
CA HIS A 125 -1.03 -3.04 3.11
C HIS A 125 -1.18 -3.83 4.41
N LYS A 126 -0.13 -3.79 5.25
CA LYS A 126 -0.16 -4.39 6.58
C LYS A 126 -1.17 -3.70 7.50
N LEU A 127 -1.18 -2.37 7.49
CA LEU A 127 -2.03 -1.55 8.37
C LEU A 127 -3.50 -1.55 7.94
N ASP A 128 -3.76 -1.63 6.63
CA ASP A 128 -5.12 -1.59 6.09
C ASP A 128 -5.78 -2.98 6.02
N GLY A 129 -5.02 -4.05 6.27
CA GLY A 129 -5.53 -5.42 6.15
C GLY A 129 -5.76 -5.87 4.71
N THR A 130 -5.02 -5.27 3.77
CA THR A 130 -5.24 -5.38 2.33
C THR A 130 -4.28 -6.37 1.68
N LEU A 131 -3.89 -7.42 2.43
CA LEU A 131 -2.90 -8.42 2.01
C LEU A 131 -3.43 -9.43 1.00
N SER A 132 -4.74 -9.45 0.78
CA SER A 132 -5.43 -10.30 -0.20
C SER A 132 -5.95 -9.51 -1.40
N CYS A 133 -5.55 -8.25 -1.57
CA CYS A 133 -6.01 -7.40 -2.66
C CYS A 133 -4.85 -6.58 -3.24
N GLY A 134 -5.08 -6.05 -4.46
CA GLY A 134 -4.06 -5.35 -5.24
C GLY A 134 -3.01 -6.29 -5.86
N ASP A 135 -1.97 -5.70 -6.43
CA ASP A 135 -0.92 -6.40 -7.19
C ASP A 135 0.22 -6.93 -6.29
N LEU A 136 -0.10 -7.31 -5.04
CA LEU A 136 0.88 -7.88 -4.13
C LEU A 136 1.37 -9.23 -4.65
N GLU A 137 2.64 -9.32 -5.03
CA GLU A 137 3.27 -10.56 -5.51
C GLU A 137 3.19 -11.72 -4.50
N CYS A 138 3.08 -11.38 -3.21
CA CYS A 138 2.98 -12.33 -2.13
C CYS A 138 1.55 -12.85 -1.89
N ALA A 139 0.53 -12.31 -2.56
CA ALA A 139 -0.85 -12.70 -2.31
C ALA A 139 -1.17 -14.08 -2.93
N PRO A 140 -2.10 -14.86 -2.33
CA PRO A 140 -2.79 -14.59 -1.07
C PRO A 140 -2.01 -15.04 0.19
N ASP A 141 -1.09 -16.01 0.08
CA ASP A 141 -0.58 -16.76 1.24
C ASP A 141 0.84 -16.39 1.70
N GLY A 142 1.60 -15.65 0.88
CA GLY A 142 3.00 -15.30 1.13
C GLY A 142 3.19 -13.94 1.82
N CYS A 143 2.13 -13.14 1.96
CA CYS A 143 2.27 -11.80 2.51
C CYS A 143 2.48 -11.81 4.02
N GLY A 144 2.13 -12.90 4.72
CA GLY A 144 2.07 -12.95 6.18
C GLY A 144 0.80 -12.28 6.72
N ALA A 145 0.79 -11.87 7.98
CA ALA A 145 -0.40 -11.34 8.65
C ALA A 145 -0.47 -9.80 8.64
N PRO A 146 -1.68 -9.20 8.81
CA PRO A 146 -1.84 -7.77 9.00
C PRO A 146 -1.18 -7.30 10.31
N MET A 147 -0.99 -5.98 10.43
CA MET A 147 -0.44 -5.35 11.63
C MET A 147 -1.45 -4.32 12.18
N PRO A 148 -1.68 -4.29 13.51
CA PRO A 148 -1.04 -5.11 14.55
C PRO A 148 -1.44 -6.59 14.49
N TYR A 149 -0.49 -7.49 14.78
CA TYR A 149 -0.73 -8.93 14.68
C TYR A 149 -1.78 -9.40 15.68
N GLY A 150 -2.85 -10.02 15.21
CA GLY A 150 -3.92 -10.56 16.06
C GLY A 150 -4.73 -9.52 16.82
N GLY A 151 -4.57 -8.23 16.49
CA GLY A 151 -5.31 -7.12 17.08
C GLY A 151 -6.28 -6.47 16.10
N GLU A 152 -7.09 -5.55 16.62
CA GLU A 152 -7.92 -4.68 15.78
C GLU A 152 -7.05 -3.76 14.92
N PRO A 153 -7.52 -3.36 13.72
CA PRO A 153 -6.87 -2.34 12.92
C PRO A 153 -6.64 -1.05 13.71
N LEU A 154 -5.54 -0.35 13.41
CA LEU A 154 -5.30 0.96 13.98
C LEU A 154 -6.45 1.94 13.64
N PRO A 155 -6.77 2.90 14.52
CA PRO A 155 -7.69 3.99 14.21
C PRO A 155 -7.35 4.63 12.86
N ALA A 156 -8.38 4.99 12.09
CA ALA A 156 -8.20 5.56 10.75
C ALA A 156 -7.26 6.78 10.77
N ALA A 157 -7.41 7.66 11.76
CA ALA A 157 -6.55 8.84 11.92
C ALA A 157 -5.06 8.50 12.10
N GLU A 158 -4.73 7.39 12.77
CA GLU A 158 -3.33 6.96 12.96
C GLU A 158 -2.76 6.39 11.66
N ARG A 159 -3.56 5.59 10.93
CA ARG A 159 -3.18 5.11 9.60
C ARG A 159 -3.00 6.27 8.63
N ASP A 160 -3.87 7.28 8.71
CA ASP A 160 -3.76 8.50 7.91
C ASP A 160 -2.52 9.32 8.25
N ALA A 161 -2.13 9.43 9.52
CA ALA A 161 -0.88 10.11 9.90
C ALA A 161 0.35 9.42 9.29
N ILE A 162 0.41 8.08 9.36
CA ILE A 162 1.47 7.28 8.73
C ILE A 162 1.44 7.46 7.22
N ARG A 163 0.24 7.41 6.60
CA ARG A 163 0.04 7.59 5.17
C ARG A 163 0.53 8.96 4.68
N ARG A 164 0.19 10.04 5.40
CA ARG A 164 0.68 11.40 5.13
C ARG A 164 2.19 11.49 5.26
N TRP A 165 2.75 10.91 6.31
CA TRP A 165 4.20 10.93 6.51
C TRP A 165 4.93 10.26 5.34
N ILE A 166 4.43 9.12 4.86
CA ILE A 166 4.98 8.45 3.67
C ILE A 166 4.83 9.36 2.45
N GLN A 167 3.64 9.90 2.19
CA GLN A 167 3.38 10.81 1.06
C GLN A 167 4.30 12.05 1.10
N GLN A 168 4.63 12.56 2.29
CA GLN A 168 5.49 13.71 2.53
C GLN A 168 6.99 13.36 2.50
N GLY A 169 7.33 12.17 2.01
CA GLY A 169 8.70 11.73 1.75
C GLY A 169 9.31 10.82 2.81
N ALA A 170 8.52 10.35 3.78
CA ALA A 170 8.97 9.46 4.86
C ALA A 170 10.23 9.97 5.60
N LYS A 171 10.33 11.30 5.76
CA LYS A 171 11.48 12.01 6.33
C LYS A 171 11.40 12.12 7.85
N VAL A 172 12.53 12.40 8.50
CA VAL A 172 12.56 12.95 9.86
C VAL A 172 12.49 14.47 9.75
N ASN A 173 11.42 15.09 10.26
CA ASN A 173 11.14 16.53 10.16
C ASN A 173 10.60 17.12 11.48
#